data_AF-B0JVL7-F1
#
_entry.id   AF-B0JVL7-F1
#
_cell.length_a   1.000
_cell.length_b   1.000
_cell.length_c   1.000
_cell.angle_alpha   90.00
_cell.angle_beta   90.00
_cell.angle_gamma   90.00
#
_symmetry.space_group_name_H-M   'P 1'
#
loop_
_entity.id
_entity.type
_entity.pdbx_description
1 polymer ?
#
loop_
_entity_poly.entity_id
_entity_poly.type
_entity_poly.pdbx_seq_one_letter_code
_entity_poly.pdbx_strand_id
1 'polypeptide(L)'
;MYPKKVVQDTAKVLQSYLTYQAVRTIIDQLSETNPTLAIWLSHYTSSHSIQDGEAYIAGLMTENKELVLRIMTVREHLAEQVLEFLPEMVKTGIINDNTEHRRQLLERLTRTAISQPETSELNLDVDDLPNP
;
A
#
# COMPACT_ATOMS: atom_id res chain seq x y z
N MET A 1 23.22 2.00 -6.32
CA MET A 1 21.96 1.61 -5.65
C MET A 1 22.17 0.22 -5.09
N TYR A 2 22.08 0.01 -3.76
CA TYR A 2 22.42 -1.29 -3.16
C TYR A 2 21.16 -2.16 -3.05
N PRO A 3 20.89 -3.06 -4.02
CA PRO A 3 19.68 -3.90 -4.01
C PRO A 3 19.55 -4.69 -2.70
N LYS A 4 20.67 -5.07 -2.07
CA LYS A 4 20.69 -5.75 -0.78
C LYS A 4 20.06 -4.94 0.36
N LYS A 5 20.33 -3.64 0.44
CA LYS A 5 19.77 -2.80 1.52
C LYS A 5 18.26 -2.65 1.35
N VAL A 6 17.81 -2.41 0.12
CA VAL A 6 16.38 -2.31 -0.19
C VAL A 6 15.66 -3.61 0.15
N VAL A 7 16.22 -4.78 -0.19
CA VAL A 7 15.64 -6.08 0.19
C VAL A 7 15.50 -6.23 1.70
N GLN A 8 16.53 -5.86 2.47
CA GLN A 8 16.49 -5.93 3.93
C GLN A 8 15.45 -4.99 4.54
N ASP A 9 15.39 -3.75 4.05
CA ASP A 9 14.42 -2.76 4.54
C ASP A 9 12.98 -3.17 4.20
N THR A 10 12.74 -3.68 2.98
CA THR A 10 11.43 -4.22 2.57
C THR A 10 11.02 -5.43 3.41
N ALA A 11 11.96 -6.34 3.71
CA ALA A 11 11.68 -7.50 4.55
C ALA A 11 11.23 -7.09 5.97
N LYS A 12 11.87 -6.07 6.57
CA LYS A 12 11.48 -5.54 7.89
C LYS A 12 10.08 -4.93 7.89
N VAL A 13 9.73 -4.19 6.84
CA VAL A 13 8.38 -3.63 6.68
C VAL A 13 7.36 -4.77 6.62
N LEU A 14 7.65 -5.80 5.84
CA LEU A 14 6.76 -6.95 5.70
C LEU A 14 6.59 -7.73 7.01
N GLN A 15 7.69 -7.96 7.76
CA GLN A 15 7.64 -8.59 9.08
C GLN A 15 6.77 -7.79 10.07
N SER A 16 6.92 -6.46 10.09
CA SER A 16 6.11 -5.60 10.97
C SER A 16 4.64 -5.61 10.55
N TYR A 17 4.36 -5.58 9.25
CA TYR A 17 2.99 -5.67 8.73
C TYR A 17 2.33 -7.02 9.05
N LEU A 18 3.05 -8.13 8.91
CA LEU A 18 2.55 -9.46 9.30
C LEU A 18 2.32 -9.58 10.81
N THR A 19 3.13 -8.90 11.62
CA THR A 19 2.90 -8.80 13.07
C THR A 19 1.59 -8.05 13.36
N TYR A 20 1.32 -6.94 12.67
CA TYR A 20 0.04 -6.25 12.76
C TYR A 20 -1.15 -7.13 12.34
N GLN A 21 -1.02 -7.85 11.22
CA GLN A 21 -2.08 -8.76 10.76
C GLN A 21 -2.34 -9.87 11.78
N ALA A 22 -1.30 -10.45 12.37
CA ALA A 22 -1.43 -11.45 13.43
C ALA A 22 -2.19 -10.90 14.66
N VAL A 23 -1.86 -9.68 15.10
CA VAL A 23 -2.57 -9.02 16.21
C VAL A 23 -4.06 -8.84 15.86
N ARG A 24 -4.38 -8.38 14.64
CA ARG A 24 -5.76 -8.22 14.20
C ARG A 24 -6.53 -9.54 14.21
N THR A 25 -5.95 -10.61 13.65
CA THR A 25 -6.53 -11.95 13.68
C THR A 25 -6.78 -12.44 15.10
N ILE A 26 -5.86 -12.18 16.02
CA ILE A 26 -6.00 -12.57 17.43
C ILE A 26 -7.10 -11.77 18.11
N ILE A 27 -7.20 -10.46 17.87
CA ILE A 27 -8.30 -9.63 18.39
C ILE A 27 -9.65 -10.18 17.90
N ASP A 28 -9.78 -10.51 16.61
CA ASP A 28 -11.01 -11.05 16.04
C ASP A 28 -11.39 -12.38 16.73
N GLN A 29 -10.45 -13.31 16.88
CA GLN A 29 -10.66 -14.58 17.59
C GLN A 29 -11.00 -14.39 19.08
N LEU A 30 -10.36 -13.42 19.74
CA LEU A 30 -10.64 -13.08 21.13
C LEU A 30 -12.00 -12.40 21.28
N SER A 31 -12.50 -11.67 20.28
CA SER A 31 -13.81 -11.03 20.35
C SER A 31 -14.95 -12.05 20.55
N GLU A 32 -14.75 -13.28 20.07
CA GLU A 32 -15.69 -14.39 20.21
C GLU A 32 -15.45 -15.21 21.49
N THR A 33 -14.18 -15.38 21.89
CA THR A 33 -13.78 -16.32 22.97
C THR A 33 -13.49 -15.65 24.32
N ASN A 34 -13.00 -14.41 24.30
CA ASN A 34 -12.69 -13.60 25.48
C ASN A 34 -12.75 -12.09 25.14
N PRO A 35 -13.97 -11.51 25.09
CA PRO A 35 -14.18 -10.13 24.65
C PRO A 35 -13.41 -9.08 25.46
N THR A 36 -13.24 -9.30 26.76
CA THR A 36 -12.48 -8.41 27.64
C THR A 36 -11.02 -8.31 27.21
N LEU A 37 -10.40 -9.45 26.89
CA LEU A 37 -9.00 -9.47 26.43
C LEU A 37 -8.87 -8.88 25.03
N ALA A 38 -9.86 -9.06 24.15
CA ALA A 38 -9.90 -8.43 22.83
C ALA A 38 -9.90 -6.90 22.92
N ILE A 39 -10.76 -6.35 23.78
CA ILE A 39 -10.84 -4.90 24.05
C ILE A 39 -9.50 -4.40 24.60
N TRP A 40 -8.94 -5.09 25.59
CA TRP A 40 -7.65 -4.72 26.17
C TRP A 40 -6.53 -4.69 25.12
N LEU A 41 -6.41 -5.74 24.29
CA LEU A 41 -5.37 -5.82 23.25
C LEU A 41 -5.56 -4.76 22.16
N SER A 42 -6.80 -4.45 21.80
CA SER A 42 -7.14 -3.36 20.89
C SER A 42 -6.69 -2.00 21.44
N HIS A 43 -6.97 -1.72 22.72
CA HIS A 43 -6.51 -0.51 23.39
C HIS A 43 -4.99 -0.43 23.49
N TYR A 44 -4.33 -1.53 23.87
CA TYR A 44 -2.87 -1.61 23.93
C TYR A 44 -2.26 -1.29 22.54
N THR A 45 -2.81 -1.86 21.48
CA THR A 45 -2.33 -1.64 20.11
C THR A 45 -2.60 -0.23 19.60
N SER A 46 -3.66 0.42 20.08
CA SER A 46 -3.96 1.81 19.73
C SER A 46 -3.02 2.81 20.41
N SER A 47 -2.47 2.47 21.58
CA SER A 47 -1.55 3.32 22.34
C SER A 47 -0.07 3.04 22.06
N HIS A 48 0.26 1.89 21.48
CA HIS A 48 1.63 1.50 21.15
C HIS A 48 1.80 1.32 19.64
N SER A 49 2.75 2.05 19.04
CA SER A 49 3.01 1.95 17.61
C SER A 49 3.44 0.54 17.21
N ILE A 50 2.70 -0.06 16.28
CA ILE A 50 3.03 -1.36 15.67
C ILE A 50 3.89 -1.23 14.40
N GLN A 51 4.34 -0.01 14.08
CA GLN A 51 5.18 0.24 12.90
C GLN A 51 6.50 -0.55 12.96
N ASP A 52 7.03 -0.74 14.17
CA ASP A 52 8.13 -1.66 14.45
C ASP A 52 7.55 -2.86 15.21
N GLY A 53 7.34 -3.98 14.49
CA GLY A 53 6.72 -5.17 15.06
C GLY A 53 7.54 -5.81 16.18
N GLU A 54 8.87 -5.71 16.14
CA GLU A 54 9.74 -6.29 17.17
C GLU A 54 9.72 -5.42 18.43
N ALA A 55 9.75 -4.09 18.29
CA ALA A 55 9.58 -3.19 19.43
C ALA A 55 8.20 -3.36 20.09
N TYR A 56 7.15 -3.53 19.29
CA TYR A 56 5.79 -3.81 19.78
C TYR A 56 5.74 -5.11 20.61
N ILE A 57 6.32 -6.20 20.09
CA ILE A 57 6.38 -7.50 20.80
C ILE A 57 7.17 -7.37 22.10
N ALA A 58 8.31 -6.68 22.07
CA ALA A 58 9.14 -6.48 23.26
C ALA A 58 8.39 -5.71 24.35
N GLY A 59 7.63 -4.66 23.98
CA GLY A 59 6.76 -3.95 24.90
C GLY A 59 5.64 -4.84 25.44
N LEU A 60 4.97 -5.61 24.58
CA LEU A 60 3.86 -6.45 25.02
C LEU A 60 4.32 -7.58 25.94
N MET A 61 5.59 -8.01 25.83
CA MET A 61 6.17 -9.07 26.67
C MET A 61 6.22 -8.71 28.15
N THR A 62 6.26 -7.40 28.48
CA THR A 62 6.22 -6.95 29.89
C THR A 62 4.81 -7.00 30.46
N GLU A 63 3.79 -6.94 29.63
CA GLU A 63 2.38 -6.89 30.03
C GLU A 63 1.71 -8.27 29.96
N ASN A 64 1.89 -9.01 28.86
CA ASN A 64 1.23 -10.29 28.63
C ASN A 64 2.05 -11.24 27.74
N LYS A 65 2.76 -12.18 28.37
CA LYS A 65 3.62 -13.15 27.69
C LYS A 65 2.84 -14.17 26.85
N GLU A 66 1.62 -14.53 27.26
CA GLU A 66 0.81 -15.50 26.52
C GLU A 66 0.37 -14.92 25.17
N LEU A 67 -0.07 -13.66 25.15
CA LEU A 67 -0.41 -12.97 23.91
C LEU A 67 0.80 -12.83 22.98
N VAL A 68 1.99 -12.55 23.53
CA VAL A 68 3.22 -12.52 22.73
C VAL A 68 3.47 -13.85 22.03
N LEU A 69 3.43 -14.97 22.78
CA LEU A 69 3.62 -16.30 22.19
C LEU A 69 2.60 -16.58 21.09
N ARG A 70 1.33 -16.24 21.33
CA ARG A 70 0.26 -16.38 20.33
C ARG A 70 0.53 -15.54 19.08
N ILE A 71 0.96 -14.29 19.23
CA ILE A 71 1.33 -13.41 18.10
C ILE A 71 2.50 -14.00 17.31
N MET A 72 3.52 -14.52 17.99
CA MET A 72 4.67 -15.15 17.33
C MET A 72 4.26 -16.36 16.48
N THR A 73 3.42 -17.25 17.02
CA THR A 73 2.90 -18.39 16.26
C THR A 73 2.04 -17.95 15.07
N VAL A 74 1.11 -17.02 15.29
CA VAL A 74 0.19 -16.60 14.23
C VAL A 74 0.93 -15.86 13.11
N ARG A 75 1.88 -14.97 13.43
CA ARG A 75 2.64 -14.25 12.39
C ARG A 75 3.54 -15.15 11.56
N GLU A 76 4.11 -16.20 12.17
CA GLU A 76 4.89 -17.22 11.46
C GLU A 76 4.00 -18.00 10.50
N HIS A 77 2.85 -18.47 10.98
CA HIS A 77 1.86 -19.18 10.15
C HIS A 77 1.30 -18.32 9.01
N LEU A 78 1.09 -17.01 9.24
CA LEU A 78 0.70 -16.09 8.17
C LEU A 78 1.81 -15.96 7.13
N ALA A 79 3.07 -15.83 7.56
CA ALA A 79 4.20 -15.73 6.65
C ALA A 79 4.30 -16.97 5.74
N GLU A 80 4.19 -18.17 6.31
CA GLU A 80 4.18 -19.43 5.54
C GLU A 80 3.08 -19.47 4.48
N GLN A 81 1.89 -18.97 4.80
CA GLN A 81 0.75 -19.02 3.90
C GLN A 81 0.76 -17.96 2.79
N VAL A 82 1.36 -16.79 3.02
CA VAL A 82 1.20 -15.66 2.09
C VAL A 82 2.46 -15.34 1.29
N LEU A 83 3.66 -15.60 1.82
CA LEU A 83 4.89 -15.09 1.23
C LEU A 83 5.19 -15.65 -0.16
N GLU A 84 4.76 -16.87 -0.48
CA GLU A 84 4.99 -17.47 -1.80
C GLU A 84 4.25 -16.74 -2.93
N PHE A 85 3.12 -16.08 -2.61
CA PHE A 85 2.28 -15.40 -3.59
C PHE A 85 2.68 -13.93 -3.83
N LEU A 86 3.31 -13.29 -2.83
CA LEU A 86 3.61 -11.86 -2.87
C LEU A 86 4.49 -11.41 -4.04
N PRO A 87 5.54 -12.14 -4.48
CA PRO A 87 6.41 -11.67 -5.55
C PRO A 87 5.64 -11.39 -6.85
N GLU A 88 4.77 -12.33 -7.25
CA GLU A 88 4.01 -12.18 -8.49
C GLU A 88 2.87 -11.16 -8.33
N MET A 89 2.18 -11.16 -7.19
CA MET A 89 1.12 -10.18 -6.90
C MET A 89 1.64 -8.74 -6.90
N VAL A 90 2.79 -8.49 -6.27
CA VAL A 90 3.40 -7.15 -6.22
C VAL A 90 3.84 -6.72 -7.61
N LYS A 91 4.51 -7.61 -8.36
CA LYS A 91 5.00 -7.30 -9.70
C LYS A 91 3.85 -6.98 -10.66
N THR A 92 2.84 -7.84 -10.72
CA THR A 92 1.68 -7.67 -11.60
C THR A 92 0.84 -6.47 -11.19
N GLY A 93 0.64 -6.25 -9.88
CA GLY A 93 -0.04 -5.08 -9.34
C GLY A 93 0.62 -3.77 -9.81
N ILE A 94 1.94 -3.64 -9.64
CA ILE A 94 2.68 -2.45 -10.09
C ILE A 94 2.55 -2.24 -11.60
N ILE A 95 2.58 -3.31 -12.41
CA ILE A 95 2.44 -3.20 -13.87
C ILE A 95 1.04 -2.69 -14.24
N ASN A 96 0.00 -3.25 -13.61
CA ASN A 96 -1.38 -2.89 -13.86
C ASN A 96 -1.65 -1.44 -13.44
N ASP A 97 -1.26 -1.06 -12.23
CA ASP A 97 -1.44 0.29 -11.69
C ASP A 97 -0.70 1.33 -12.54
N ASN A 98 0.55 1.04 -12.95
CA ASN A 98 1.29 1.93 -13.84
C ASN A 98 0.63 2.08 -15.21
N THR A 99 0.04 1.01 -15.75
CA THR A 99 -0.67 1.06 -17.03
C THR A 99 -1.90 1.95 -16.93
N GLU A 100 -2.65 1.83 -15.84
CA GLU A 100 -3.82 2.67 -15.57
C GLU A 100 -3.44 4.13 -15.36
N HIS A 101 -2.40 4.43 -14.58
CA HIS A 101 -1.91 5.79 -14.40
C HIS A 101 -1.46 6.44 -15.72
N ARG A 102 -0.78 5.69 -16.59
CA ARG A 102 -0.39 6.19 -17.92
C ARG A 102 -1.61 6.48 -18.80
N ARG A 103 -2.62 5.62 -18.77
CA ARG A 103 -3.90 5.81 -19.47
C ARG A 103 -4.58 7.11 -19.01
N GLN A 104 -4.73 7.29 -17.70
CA GLN A 104 -5.34 8.50 -17.12
C GLN A 104 -4.57 9.77 -17.45
N LEU A 105 -3.24 9.71 -17.44
CA LEU A 105 -2.39 10.84 -17.82
C LEU A 105 -2.63 11.24 -19.28
N LEU A 106 -2.68 10.26 -20.19
CA LEU A 106 -2.95 10.50 -21.60
C LEU A 106 -4.34 11.12 -21.83
N GLU A 107 -5.37 10.63 -21.14
CA GLU A 107 -6.72 11.21 -21.22
C GLU A 107 -6.76 12.68 -20.83
N ARG A 108 -6.03 13.05 -19.75
CA ARG A 108 -5.95 14.44 -19.29
C ARG A 108 -5.22 15.32 -20.30
N LEU A 109 -4.08 14.86 -20.82
CA LEU A 109 -3.31 15.59 -21.82
C LEU A 109 -4.12 15.83 -23.11
N THR A 110 -4.81 14.81 -23.61
CA THR A 110 -5.64 14.92 -24.82
C THR A 110 -6.85 15.83 -24.60
N ARG A 111 -7.50 15.80 -23.43
CA ARG A 111 -8.61 16.70 -23.10
C ARG A 111 -8.14 18.16 -23.03
N THR A 112 -6.95 18.42 -22.50
CA THR A 112 -6.34 19.76 -22.50
C THR A 112 -5.97 20.22 -23.91
N ALA A 113 -5.43 19.34 -24.76
CA ALA A 113 -5.09 19.67 -26.14
C ALA A 113 -6.32 20.04 -26.98
N ILE A 114 -7.44 19.31 -26.82
CA ILE A 114 -8.70 19.60 -27.53
C ILE A 114 -9.35 20.92 -27.06
N SER A 115 -9.02 21.37 -25.84
CA SER A 115 -9.55 22.62 -25.27
C SER A 115 -8.76 23.87 -25.68
N GLN A 116 -7.68 23.73 -26.45
CA GLN A 116 -7.02 24.86 -27.10
C GLN A 116 -7.75 25.14 -28.43
N PRO A 117 -8.50 26.25 -28.57
CA PRO A 117 -8.99 26.63 -29.88
C PRO A 117 -7.79 26.97 -30.76
N GLU A 118 -7.71 26.34 -31.92
CA GLU A 118 -6.77 26.71 -32.97
C GLU A 118 -7.05 28.15 -33.42
N THR A 119 -6.46 29.13 -32.75
CA THR A 119 -6.32 30.47 -33.31
C THR A 119 -5.16 30.42 -34.30
N SER A 120 -5.45 29.94 -35.51
CA SER A 120 -4.65 30.22 -36.69
C SER A 120 -5.56 30.96 -37.66
N GLU A 121 -5.57 32.28 -37.52
CA GLU A 121 -6.10 33.20 -38.53
C GLU A 121 -5.30 32.99 -39.82
N LEU A 122 -5.88 32.26 -40.76
CA LEU A 122 -5.51 32.35 -42.17
C LEU A 122 -6.41 33.40 -42.81
N ASN A 123 -6.17 34.68 -42.49
CA ASN A 123 -6.57 35.78 -43.36
C ASN A 123 -5.43 35.99 -44.36
N LEU A 124 -5.54 35.32 -45.52
CA LEU A 124 -4.83 35.74 -46.71
C LEU A 124 -5.88 36.43 -47.60
N ASP A 125 -5.73 37.74 -47.67
CA ASP A 125 -6.61 38.70 -48.33
C ASP A 125 -7.03 38.24 -49.74
N VAL A 126 -8.34 38.13 -49.92
CA VAL A 126 -8.99 38.04 -51.23
C VAL A 126 -9.24 39.47 -51.70
N ASP A 127 -8.20 40.20 -52.14
CA ASP A 127 -8.42 41.53 -52.75
C ASP A 127 -7.26 42.06 -53.61
N ASP A 128 -6.70 41.23 -54.49
CA ASP A 128 -5.96 41.78 -55.64
C ASP A 128 -6.15 40.93 -56.91
N LEU A 129 -7.29 41.14 -57.54
CA LEU A 129 -7.52 40.78 -58.95
C LEU A 129 -7.86 42.07 -59.70
N PRO A 130 -6.99 42.55 -60.61
CA PRO A 130 -7.43 43.34 -61.73
C PRO A 130 -7.60 42.43 -62.96
N ASN A 131 -8.83 42.36 -63.47
CA ASN A 131 -9.17 41.99 -64.85
C ASN A 131 -9.55 43.31 -65.56
N PRO A 132 -9.27 43.56 -66.86
CA PRO A 132 -9.04 42.62 -67.97
C PRO A 132 -7.69 42.72 -68.69
#